data_AF-A0AA92L988-F1
#
_entry.id   AF-A0AA92L988-F1
#
_cell.length_a   1.000
_cell.length_b   1.000
_cell.length_c   1.000
_cell.angle_alpha   90.00
_cell.angle_beta   90.00
_cell.angle_gamma   90.00
#
_symmetry.space_group_name_H-M   'P 1'
#
loop_
_entity.id
_entity.type
_entity.pdbx_description
1 polymer ?
#
loop_
_entity_poly.entity_id
_entity_poly.type
_entity_poly.pdbx_seq_one_letter_code
_entity_poly.pdbx_strand_id
1 'polypeptide(L)'
;MSDKYNDIFPTRLRQLIEEKPTTITAVARELGISRQAVSQYTMGIGQPNADKLLQIAEYFDVSCDWLVGRQGGAKSFDMDMAGVCKFLNMSEECVVFLRELGQFAADYPGTLDALFAAEKFHEVMRSLLKYRYSLEGQRDAERTQADRETKTKWINSVFIEHLVATTELENIIQAWETEIVGEKKSITEQIRETLKIEQSTD
;
A
#
# COMPACT_ATOMS: atom_id res chain seq x y z
N MET A 1 -3.76 -6.28 45.82
CA MET A 1 -4.22 -5.12 45.03
C MET A 1 -3.50 -5.16 43.71
N SER A 2 -4.22 -5.16 42.58
CA SER A 2 -3.60 -5.09 41.26
C SER A 2 -3.08 -3.67 41.06
N ASP A 3 -1.78 -3.51 40.83
CA ASP A 3 -1.17 -2.22 40.55
C ASP A 3 -1.51 -1.79 39.11
N LYS A 4 -2.70 -1.18 38.95
CA LYS A 4 -3.23 -0.73 37.65
C LYS A 4 -2.49 0.49 37.09
N TYR A 5 -1.55 1.07 37.83
CA TYR A 5 -0.75 2.19 37.37
C TYR A 5 0.06 1.84 36.11
N ASN A 6 0.48 0.57 36.00
CA ASN A 6 1.26 0.06 34.88
C ASN A 6 0.40 -0.69 33.84
N ASP A 7 -0.93 -0.61 33.94
CA ASP A 7 -1.81 -1.11 32.89
C ASP A 7 -1.55 -0.35 31.57
N ILE A 8 -1.96 -0.95 30.45
CA ILE A 8 -1.62 -0.45 29.12
C ILE A 8 -2.18 0.96 28.89
N PHE A 9 -3.45 1.19 29.22
CA PHE A 9 -4.10 2.48 29.02
C PHE A 9 -3.46 3.63 29.82
N PRO A 10 -3.30 3.54 31.16
CA PRO A 10 -2.65 4.60 31.93
C PRO A 10 -1.22 4.88 31.49
N THR A 11 -0.48 3.84 31.11
CA THR A 11 0.90 3.96 30.61
C THR A 11 0.94 4.72 29.29
N ARG A 12 0.12 4.34 28.30
CA ARG A 12 0.05 5.00 26.99
C ARG A 12 -0.44 6.44 27.10
N LEU A 13 -1.44 6.71 27.95
CA LEU A 13 -1.94 8.06 28.17
C LEU A 13 -0.86 8.98 28.76
N ARG A 14 -0.06 8.50 29.72
CA ARG A 14 1.08 9.27 30.26
C ARG A 14 2.11 9.57 29.18
N GLN A 15 2.48 8.57 28.38
CA GLN A 15 3.41 8.76 27.26
C GLN A 15 2.92 9.83 26.28
N LEU A 16 1.64 9.80 25.89
CA LEU A 16 1.07 10.80 24.99
C LEU A 16 1.11 12.23 25.56
N ILE A 17 0.92 12.37 26.87
CA ILE A 17 1.01 13.67 27.55
C ILE A 17 2.46 14.17 27.61
N GLU A 18 3.43 13.27 27.77
CA GLU A 18 4.87 13.58 27.81
C GLU A 18 5.44 13.88 26.41
N GLU A 19 4.96 13.20 25.36
CA GLU A 19 5.42 13.34 23.97
C GLU A 19 4.97 14.65 23.31
N LYS A 20 3.81 15.22 23.71
CA LYS A 20 3.29 16.47 23.16
C LYS A 20 3.57 17.65 24.11
N PRO A 21 3.66 18.89 23.61
CA PRO A 21 3.72 20.10 24.45
C PRO A 21 2.35 20.39 25.11
N THR A 22 1.80 19.43 25.85
CA THR A 22 0.51 19.52 26.53
C THR A 22 0.66 19.23 28.03
N THR A 23 -0.43 19.39 28.79
CA THR A 23 -0.46 19.12 30.23
C THR A 23 -1.77 18.45 30.60
N ILE A 24 -1.82 17.77 31.75
CA ILE A 24 -3.06 17.22 32.31
C ILE A 24 -4.17 18.28 32.36
N THR A 25 -3.83 19.53 32.70
CA THR A 25 -4.79 20.64 32.74
C THR A 25 -5.30 21.03 31.35
N ALA A 26 -4.43 21.03 30.34
CA ALA A 26 -4.82 21.32 28.96
C ALA A 26 -5.71 20.22 28.38
N VAL A 27 -5.36 18.95 28.63
CA VAL A 27 -6.17 17.78 28.26
C VAL A 27 -7.54 17.82 28.95
N ALA A 28 -7.58 18.13 30.24
CA ALA A 28 -8.84 18.24 30.98
C ALA A 28 -9.75 19.34 30.40
N ARG A 29 -9.17 20.48 30.04
CA ARG A 29 -9.88 21.58 29.39
C ARG A 29 -10.44 21.18 28.04
N GLU A 30 -9.65 20.52 27.20
CA GLU A 30 -10.10 20.06 25.88
C GLU A 30 -11.25 19.06 25.99
N LEU A 31 -11.09 18.09 26.89
CA LEU A 31 -12.09 17.06 27.14
C LEU A 31 -13.32 17.58 27.90
N GLY A 32 -13.33 18.83 28.38
CA GLY A 32 -14.41 19.35 29.21
C GLY A 32 -14.64 18.55 30.50
N ILE A 33 -13.58 18.02 31.12
CA ILE A 33 -13.64 17.27 32.38
C ILE A 33 -12.72 17.88 33.45
N SER A 34 -12.82 17.39 34.69
CA SER A 34 -11.95 17.88 35.76
C SER A 34 -10.51 17.39 35.60
N ARG A 35 -9.55 18.20 36.07
CA ARG A 35 -8.13 17.81 36.13
C ARG A 35 -7.93 16.51 36.93
N GLN A 36 -8.73 16.33 37.98
CA GLN A 36 -8.69 15.12 38.81
C GLN A 36 -9.13 13.88 38.03
N ALA A 37 -10.11 13.98 37.12
CA ALA A 37 -10.51 12.87 36.27
C ALA A 37 -9.38 12.40 35.34
N VAL A 38 -8.70 13.34 34.65
CA VAL A 38 -7.53 13.01 33.83
C VAL A 38 -6.41 12.40 34.67
N SER A 39 -6.16 12.93 35.87
CA SER A 39 -5.18 12.35 36.80
C SER A 39 -5.53 10.90 37.18
N GLN A 40 -6.81 10.61 37.46
CA GLN A 40 -7.26 9.25 37.77
C GLN A 40 -7.06 8.29 36.58
N TYR A 41 -7.26 8.76 35.35
CA TYR A 41 -6.99 7.98 34.13
C TYR A 41 -5.50 7.65 34.01
N THR A 42 -4.62 8.65 34.20
CA THR A 42 -3.17 8.44 34.14
C THR A 42 -2.62 7.54 35.24
N MET A 43 -3.37 7.33 36.32
CA MET A 43 -2.96 6.49 37.46
C MET A 43 -3.62 5.10 37.44
N GLY A 44 -4.51 4.81 36.49
CA GLY A 44 -5.27 3.55 36.45
C GLY A 44 -6.31 3.39 37.56
N ILE A 45 -6.62 4.48 38.27
CA ILE A 45 -7.61 4.51 39.36
C ILE A 45 -9.03 4.64 38.78
N GLY A 46 -9.16 5.38 37.68
CA GLY A 46 -10.41 5.57 36.94
C GLY A 46 -10.26 5.20 35.47
N GLN A 47 -11.38 4.94 34.81
CA GLN A 47 -11.45 4.65 33.38
C GLN A 47 -12.36 5.69 32.71
N PRO A 48 -12.01 6.20 31.52
CA PRO A 48 -12.94 7.02 30.75
C PRO A 48 -14.15 6.18 30.32
N ASN A 49 -15.30 6.83 30.14
CA ASN A 49 -16.39 6.20 29.39
C ASN A 49 -16.06 6.20 27.89
N ALA A 50 -16.89 5.56 27.08
CA ALA A 50 -16.68 5.45 25.63
C ALA A 50 -16.49 6.83 24.96
N ASP A 51 -17.32 7.81 25.30
CA ASP A 51 -17.25 9.16 24.73
C ASP A 51 -15.93 9.86 25.07
N LYS A 52 -15.46 9.76 26.32
CA LYS A 52 -14.20 10.37 26.75
C LYS A 52 -13.00 9.62 26.20
N LEU A 53 -13.08 8.29 26.05
CA LEU A 53 -12.04 7.51 25.42
C LEU A 53 -11.86 7.95 23.96
N LEU A 54 -12.96 8.14 23.23
CA LEU A 54 -12.95 8.63 21.85
C LEU A 54 -12.35 10.04 21.76
N GLN A 55 -12.76 10.97 22.62
CA GLN A 55 -12.21 12.32 22.63
C GLN A 55 -10.71 12.36 22.97
N ILE A 56 -10.23 11.47 23.86
CA ILE A 56 -8.80 11.35 24.16
C ILE A 56 -8.06 10.84 22.92
N ALA A 57 -8.60 9.82 22.25
CA ALA A 57 -8.04 9.25 21.04
C ALA A 57 -7.94 10.29 19.92
N GLU A 58 -9.00 11.06 19.66
CA GLU A 58 -9.04 12.16 18.70
C GLU A 58 -8.04 13.27 19.03
N TYR A 59 -7.98 13.70 20.30
CA TYR A 59 -7.06 14.77 20.73
C TYR A 59 -5.59 14.39 20.52
N PHE A 60 -5.25 13.13 20.79
CA PHE A 60 -3.90 12.64 20.63
C PHE A 60 -3.58 12.12 19.23
N ASP A 61 -4.59 12.04 18.35
CA ASP A 61 -4.52 11.46 17.00
C ASP A 61 -4.03 10.00 17.02
N VAL A 62 -4.68 9.20 17.87
CA VAL A 62 -4.43 7.76 18.03
C VAL A 62 -5.74 6.97 17.96
N SER A 63 -5.69 5.66 17.73
CA SER A 63 -6.89 4.81 17.80
C SER A 63 -7.27 4.47 19.25
N CYS A 64 -8.56 4.31 19.52
CA CYS A 64 -9.04 3.79 20.82
C CYS A 64 -8.44 2.41 21.13
N ASP A 65 -8.34 1.54 20.13
CA ASP A 65 -7.80 0.17 20.25
C ASP A 65 -6.32 0.18 20.67
N TRP A 66 -5.51 1.07 20.09
CA TRP A 66 -4.15 1.32 20.57
C TRP A 66 -4.19 1.94 21.96
N LEU A 67 -5.07 2.90 22.24
CA LEU A 67 -5.07 3.54 23.55
C LEU A 67 -5.40 2.55 24.69
N VAL A 68 -6.26 1.55 24.48
CA VAL A 68 -6.66 0.57 25.51
C VAL A 68 -5.85 -0.72 25.53
N GLY A 69 -4.95 -0.94 24.57
CA GLY A 69 -4.02 -2.07 24.61
C GLY A 69 -4.41 -3.32 23.85
N ARG A 70 -5.30 -3.22 22.85
CA ARG A 70 -5.57 -4.35 21.95
C ARG A 70 -4.32 -4.62 21.10
N GLN A 71 -3.78 -5.84 21.18
CA GLN A 71 -2.60 -6.21 20.37
C GLN A 71 -2.96 -6.12 18.87
N GLY A 72 -2.14 -5.40 18.10
CA GLY A 72 -2.33 -5.19 16.66
C GLY A 72 -2.86 -3.81 16.22
N GLY A 73 -3.23 -2.91 17.14
CA GLY A 73 -3.66 -1.55 16.77
C GLY A 73 -2.49 -0.65 16.34
N ALA A 74 -2.55 -0.07 15.15
CA ALA A 74 -1.60 0.94 14.70
C ALA A 74 -1.70 2.23 15.56
N LYS A 75 -0.59 2.96 15.70
CA LYS A 75 -0.54 4.24 16.47
C LYS A 75 -1.44 5.32 15.85
N SER A 76 -1.76 5.26 14.55
CA SER A 76 -2.68 6.20 13.88
C SER A 76 -4.06 5.58 13.62
N PHE A 77 -5.07 6.43 13.39
CA PHE A 77 -6.37 6.03 12.84
C PHE A 77 -6.16 5.11 11.63
N ASP A 78 -6.68 3.90 11.71
CA ASP A 78 -6.74 2.98 10.57
C ASP A 78 -7.36 3.73 9.38
N MET A 79 -6.70 3.71 8.21
CA MET A 79 -7.45 3.93 6.98
C MET A 79 -8.48 2.81 6.90
N ASP A 80 -9.76 3.15 6.83
CA ASP A 80 -10.77 2.19 6.42
C ASP A 80 -10.46 1.68 5.01
N MET A 81 -11.10 0.57 4.61
CA MET A 81 -10.81 -0.05 3.31
C MET A 81 -10.97 0.95 2.16
N ALA A 82 -11.95 1.86 2.26
CA ALA A 82 -12.16 2.94 1.31
C ALA A 82 -10.96 3.91 1.24
N GLY A 83 -10.39 4.29 2.39
CA GLY A 83 -9.18 5.08 2.51
C GLY A 83 -7.97 4.40 1.87
N VAL A 84 -7.76 3.10 2.12
CA VAL A 84 -6.65 2.34 1.55
C VAL A 84 -6.77 2.23 0.02
N CYS A 85 -7.96 1.86 -0.48
CA CYS A 85 -8.24 1.79 -1.91
C CYS A 85 -7.99 3.13 -2.61
N LYS A 86 -8.45 4.23 -2.01
CA LYS A 86 -8.24 5.59 -2.53
C LYS A 86 -6.77 5.99 -2.51
N PHE A 87 -6.05 5.69 -1.43
CA PHE A 87 -4.65 6.05 -1.29
C PHE A 87 -3.75 5.30 -2.30
N LEU A 88 -3.98 4.00 -2.47
CA LEU A 88 -3.22 3.17 -3.39
C LEU A 88 -3.70 3.29 -4.85
N ASN A 89 -4.84 3.93 -5.09
CA ASN A 89 -5.53 3.98 -6.39
C ASN A 89 -5.79 2.56 -6.94
N MET A 90 -6.36 1.70 -6.09
CA MET A 90 -6.64 0.29 -6.40
C MET A 90 -8.08 -0.07 -6.03
N SER A 91 -8.60 -1.14 -6.64
CA SER A 91 -9.89 -1.72 -6.25
C SER A 91 -9.78 -2.49 -4.93
N GLU A 92 -10.91 -2.77 -4.31
CA GLU A 92 -10.97 -3.50 -3.04
C GLU A 92 -10.33 -4.89 -3.16
N GLU A 93 -10.59 -5.58 -4.27
CA GLU A 93 -10.06 -6.92 -4.57
C GLU A 93 -8.53 -6.92 -4.61
N CYS A 94 -7.92 -5.92 -5.24
CA CYS A 94 -6.47 -5.78 -5.32
C CYS A 94 -5.83 -5.48 -3.95
N VAL A 95 -6.49 -4.67 -3.12
CA VAL A 95 -6.00 -4.39 -1.76
C VAL A 95 -6.12 -5.62 -0.86
N VAL A 96 -7.18 -6.43 -1.02
CA VAL A 96 -7.31 -7.73 -0.34
C VAL A 96 -6.17 -8.66 -0.73
N PHE A 97 -5.83 -8.74 -2.03
CA PHE A 97 -4.69 -9.53 -2.49
C PHE A 97 -3.36 -9.08 -1.86
N LEU A 98 -3.09 -7.77 -1.78
CA LEU A 98 -1.89 -7.26 -1.10
C LEU A 98 -1.85 -7.62 0.39
N ARG A 99 -3.01 -7.61 1.06
CA ARG A 99 -3.12 -8.05 2.45
C ARG A 99 -2.81 -9.55 2.60
N GLU A 100 -3.34 -10.39 1.71
CA GLU A 100 -3.07 -11.83 1.70
C GLU A 100 -1.59 -12.14 1.43
N LEU A 101 -0.95 -11.40 0.51
CA LEU A 101 0.50 -11.48 0.29
C LEU A 101 1.29 -11.16 1.57
N GLY A 102 0.87 -10.12 2.30
CA GLY A 102 1.42 -9.78 3.62
C GLY A 102 1.28 -10.91 4.65
N GLN A 103 0.10 -11.56 4.69
CA GLN A 103 -0.15 -12.70 5.57
C GLN A 103 0.71 -13.91 5.20
N PHE A 104 0.89 -14.18 3.91
CA PHE A 104 1.77 -15.25 3.43
C PHE A 104 3.22 -15.01 3.82
N ALA A 105 3.68 -13.76 3.76
CA ALA A 105 5.03 -13.39 4.16
C ALA A 105 5.21 -13.26 5.70
N ALA A 106 4.16 -13.48 6.51
CA ALA A 106 4.24 -13.33 7.96
C ALA A 106 5.26 -14.29 8.60
N ASP A 107 5.46 -15.46 8.00
CA ASP A 107 6.46 -16.44 8.42
C ASP A 107 7.90 -16.02 8.10
N TYR A 108 8.07 -14.98 7.27
CA TYR A 108 9.38 -14.46 6.83
C TYR A 108 9.46 -12.93 6.98
N PRO A 109 9.56 -12.41 8.22
CA PRO A 109 9.58 -10.96 8.48
C PRO A 109 10.63 -10.20 7.67
N GLY A 110 10.25 -9.06 7.09
CA GLY A 110 11.14 -8.21 6.29
C GLY A 110 11.38 -8.68 4.85
N THR A 111 10.86 -9.86 4.45
CA THR A 111 11.02 -10.36 3.08
C THR A 111 10.32 -9.46 2.05
N LEU A 112 9.11 -8.99 2.36
CA LEU A 112 8.41 -8.05 1.48
C LEU A 112 9.10 -6.70 1.41
N ASP A 113 9.65 -6.21 2.53
CA ASP A 113 10.41 -4.96 2.55
C ASP A 113 11.67 -5.08 1.69
N ALA A 114 12.40 -6.20 1.79
CA ALA A 114 13.57 -6.46 0.97
C ALA A 114 13.23 -6.61 -0.52
N LEU A 115 12.13 -7.30 -0.84
CA LEU A 115 11.65 -7.46 -2.21
C LEU A 115 11.23 -6.12 -2.82
N PHE A 116 10.40 -5.36 -2.12
CA PHE A 116 9.92 -4.07 -2.59
C PHE A 116 11.02 -3.01 -2.60
N ALA A 117 12.02 -3.08 -1.74
CA ALA A 117 13.17 -2.17 -1.80
C ALA A 117 14.14 -2.50 -2.95
N ALA A 118 14.08 -3.70 -3.53
CA ALA A 118 15.03 -4.12 -4.55
C ALA A 118 14.90 -3.28 -5.84
N GLU A 119 15.98 -2.64 -6.26
CA GLU A 119 16.01 -1.78 -7.46
C GLU A 119 15.54 -2.52 -8.72
N LYS A 120 16.02 -3.75 -8.91
CA LYS A 120 15.61 -4.62 -10.02
C LYS A 120 14.11 -4.89 -10.04
N PHE A 121 13.49 -5.07 -8.87
CA PHE A 121 12.05 -5.27 -8.77
C PHE A 121 11.30 -4.00 -9.25
N HIS A 122 11.73 -2.83 -8.80
CA HIS A 122 11.17 -1.56 -9.26
C HIS A 122 11.30 -1.34 -10.77
N GLU A 123 12.43 -1.73 -11.37
CA GLU A 123 12.65 -1.64 -12.82
C GLU A 123 11.65 -2.51 -13.59
N VAL A 124 11.51 -3.77 -13.19
CA VAL A 124 10.54 -4.71 -13.79
C VAL A 124 9.12 -4.16 -13.67
N MET A 125 8.69 -3.74 -12.48
CA MET A 125 7.35 -3.21 -12.25
C MET A 125 7.05 -1.95 -13.07
N ARG A 126 7.99 -0.99 -13.13
CA ARG A 126 7.82 0.22 -13.95
C ARG A 126 7.71 -0.11 -15.43
N SER A 127 8.51 -1.06 -15.91
CA SER A 127 8.46 -1.44 -17.31
C SER A 127 7.18 -2.18 -17.68
N LEU A 128 6.67 -3.05 -16.81
CA LEU A 128 5.36 -3.69 -16.98
C LEU A 128 4.23 -2.66 -17.08
N LEU A 129 4.23 -1.65 -16.20
CA LEU A 129 3.25 -0.57 -16.23
C LEU A 129 3.34 0.26 -17.52
N LYS A 130 4.55 0.63 -17.95
CA LYS A 130 4.78 1.33 -19.23
C LYS A 130 4.27 0.52 -20.41
N TYR A 131 4.53 -0.79 -20.41
CA TYR A 131 4.06 -1.68 -21.48
C TYR A 131 2.54 -1.75 -21.52
N ARG A 132 1.87 -2.00 -20.39
CA ARG A 132 0.40 -2.01 -20.31
C ARG A 132 -0.21 -0.70 -20.79
N TYR A 133 0.34 0.43 -20.36
CA TYR A 133 -0.09 1.75 -20.82
C TYR A 133 0.12 1.94 -22.33
N SER A 134 1.22 1.43 -22.88
CA SER A 134 1.47 1.49 -24.32
C SER A 134 0.44 0.69 -25.14
N LEU A 135 -0.02 -0.46 -24.65
CA LEU A 135 -1.09 -1.25 -25.28
C LEU A 135 -2.41 -0.48 -25.31
N GLU A 136 -2.77 0.19 -24.21
CA GLU A 136 -3.96 1.06 -24.16
C GLU A 136 -3.84 2.20 -25.18
N GLY A 137 -2.66 2.83 -25.27
CA GLY A 137 -2.37 3.87 -26.25
C GLY A 137 -2.40 3.40 -27.70
N GLN A 138 -2.14 2.12 -27.98
CA GLN A 138 -2.28 1.49 -29.30
C GLN A 138 -3.74 1.25 -29.67
N ARG A 139 -4.55 0.76 -28.73
CA ARG A 139 -6.01 0.64 -28.90
C ARG A 139 -6.64 1.96 -29.30
N ASP A 140 -6.20 3.06 -28.67
CA ASP A 140 -6.70 4.41 -28.97
C ASP A 140 -6.12 4.98 -30.28
N ALA A 141 -4.89 4.58 -30.67
CA ALA A 141 -4.28 4.98 -31.95
C ALA A 141 -4.92 4.30 -33.17
N GLU A 142 -5.41 3.06 -33.05
CA GLU A 142 -6.17 2.41 -34.13
C GLU A 142 -7.47 3.17 -34.47
N ARG A 143 -8.00 3.98 -33.54
CA ARG A 143 -9.13 4.90 -33.80
C ARG A 143 -8.73 6.22 -34.46
N THR A 144 -7.44 6.56 -34.56
CA THR A 144 -6.99 7.83 -35.14
C THR A 144 -5.60 7.66 -35.77
N GLN A 145 -5.55 7.63 -37.10
CA GLN A 145 -4.39 7.27 -37.96
C GLN A 145 -3.11 8.13 -37.79
N ALA A 146 -3.10 9.13 -36.91
CA ALA A 146 -2.14 10.23 -36.91
C ALA A 146 -0.92 10.09 -35.98
N ASP A 147 -0.73 9.00 -35.25
CA ASP A 147 0.37 8.92 -34.27
C ASP A 147 1.08 7.56 -34.21
N ARG A 148 1.34 6.96 -35.37
CA ARG A 148 2.01 5.65 -35.47
C ARG A 148 3.53 5.74 -35.25
N GLU A 149 4.20 6.78 -35.75
CA GLU A 149 5.66 6.90 -35.70
C GLU A 149 6.19 7.35 -34.33
N THR A 150 5.49 8.25 -33.63
CA THR A 150 5.90 8.73 -32.29
C THR A 150 5.71 7.66 -31.21
N LYS A 151 4.64 6.85 -31.31
CA LYS A 151 4.31 5.79 -30.33
C LYS A 151 5.19 4.55 -30.44
N THR A 152 5.63 4.19 -31.65
CA THR A 152 6.52 3.03 -31.90
C THR A 152 7.92 3.24 -31.30
N LYS A 153 8.35 4.50 -31.12
CA LYS A 153 9.66 4.85 -30.56
C LYS A 153 9.81 4.64 -29.05
N TRP A 154 8.70 4.44 -28.32
CA TRP A 154 8.69 4.26 -26.85
C TRP A 154 8.75 2.80 -26.39
N ILE A 155 8.57 1.86 -27.31
CA ILE A 155 8.79 0.44 -27.04
C ILE A 155 10.31 0.24 -27.09
N ASN A 156 10.98 0.30 -25.95
CA ASN A 156 12.32 -0.26 -25.84
C ASN A 156 12.23 -1.77 -26.14
N SER A 157 12.42 -2.15 -27.42
CA SER A 157 12.35 -3.55 -27.88
C SER A 157 13.27 -4.43 -27.04
N VAL A 158 14.47 -3.91 -26.74
CA VAL A 158 15.52 -4.54 -25.92
C VAL A 158 15.02 -4.96 -24.53
N PHE A 159 14.07 -4.23 -23.93
CA PHE A 159 13.55 -4.58 -22.60
C PHE A 159 12.42 -5.61 -22.68
N ILE A 160 11.54 -5.54 -23.69
CA ILE A 160 10.51 -6.57 -23.89
C ILE A 160 11.16 -7.89 -24.31
N GLU A 161 12.23 -7.86 -25.10
CA GLU A 161 13.04 -9.03 -25.44
C GLU A 161 13.56 -9.75 -24.18
N HIS A 162 14.05 -8.99 -23.18
CA HIS A 162 14.53 -9.55 -21.92
C HIS A 162 13.41 -10.05 -21.00
N LEU A 163 12.25 -9.38 -21.03
CA LEU A 163 11.07 -9.70 -20.22
C LEU A 163 10.35 -10.97 -20.75
N VAL A 164 10.21 -11.07 -22.08
CA VAL A 164 9.61 -12.23 -22.77
C VAL A 164 10.50 -13.47 -22.65
N ALA A 165 11.82 -13.30 -22.53
CA ALA A 165 12.74 -14.43 -22.30
C ALA A 165 12.54 -15.11 -20.93
N THR A 166 11.83 -14.47 -19.98
CA THR A 166 11.45 -15.10 -18.71
C THR A 166 10.04 -15.70 -18.82
N THR A 167 9.97 -17.04 -18.86
CA THR A 167 8.75 -17.82 -19.17
C THR A 167 7.53 -17.53 -18.29
N GLU A 168 7.71 -17.02 -17.07
CA GLU A 168 6.59 -16.76 -16.16
C GLU A 168 5.86 -15.44 -16.41
N LEU A 169 6.54 -14.42 -16.96
CA LEU A 169 5.93 -13.12 -17.28
C LEU A 169 5.25 -13.11 -18.66
N GLU A 170 5.61 -14.06 -19.52
CA GLU A 170 5.02 -14.20 -20.86
C GLU A 170 3.50 -14.41 -20.82
N ASN A 171 3.00 -15.20 -19.86
CA ASN A 171 1.56 -15.45 -19.71
C ASN A 171 0.78 -14.18 -19.36
N ILE A 172 1.37 -13.29 -18.55
CA ILE A 172 0.75 -12.01 -18.16
C ILE A 172 0.66 -11.09 -19.39
N ILE A 173 1.74 -11.04 -20.18
CA ILE A 173 1.80 -10.24 -21.41
C ILE A 173 0.74 -10.72 -22.40
N GLN A 174 0.66 -12.03 -22.68
CA GLN A 174 -0.34 -12.59 -23.60
C GLN A 174 -1.77 -12.33 -23.14
N ALA A 175 -2.04 -12.42 -21.84
CA ALA A 175 -3.35 -12.08 -21.28
C ALA A 175 -3.71 -10.61 -21.53
N TRP A 176 -2.78 -9.67 -21.31
CA TRP A 176 -3.01 -8.24 -21.57
C TRP A 176 -3.16 -7.91 -23.05
N GLU A 177 -2.35 -8.52 -23.93
CA GLU A 177 -2.49 -8.34 -25.38
C GLU A 177 -3.90 -8.79 -25.84
N THR A 178 -4.36 -9.93 -25.36
CA THR A 178 -5.70 -10.47 -25.66
C THR A 178 -6.82 -9.59 -25.11
N GLU A 179 -6.69 -9.12 -23.86
CA GLU A 179 -7.69 -8.27 -23.20
C GLU A 179 -7.81 -6.88 -23.84
N ILE A 180 -6.68 -6.26 -24.22
CA ILE A 180 -6.63 -4.84 -24.63
C ILE A 180 -6.70 -4.66 -26.14
N VAL A 181 -5.97 -5.48 -26.91
CA VAL A 181 -5.79 -5.31 -28.37
C VAL A 181 -6.48 -6.43 -29.18
N GLY A 182 -6.81 -7.56 -28.54
CA GLY A 182 -7.46 -8.73 -29.17
C GLY A 182 -6.46 -9.64 -29.92
N GLU A 183 -6.95 -10.53 -30.79
CA GLU A 183 -6.11 -11.50 -31.55
C GLU A 183 -5.19 -10.86 -32.62
N LYS A 184 -5.15 -9.53 -32.74
CA LYS A 184 -4.31 -8.88 -33.75
C LYS A 184 -2.83 -9.00 -33.37
N LYS A 185 -2.05 -9.68 -34.24
CA LYS A 185 -0.58 -9.86 -34.22
C LYS A 185 0.08 -9.39 -32.92
N SER A 186 0.08 -10.28 -31.93
CA SER A 186 0.81 -10.15 -30.66
C SER A 186 2.19 -9.54 -30.88
N ILE A 187 2.52 -8.48 -30.14
CA ILE A 187 3.84 -7.83 -30.16
C ILE A 187 4.88 -8.84 -29.70
N THR A 188 4.51 -9.73 -28.77
CA THR A 188 5.30 -10.89 -28.37
C THR A 188 5.70 -11.76 -29.56
N GLU A 189 4.77 -12.04 -30.48
CA GLU A 189 5.04 -12.84 -31.68
C GLU A 189 5.90 -12.07 -32.70
N GLN A 190 5.69 -10.76 -32.87
CA GLN A 190 6.52 -9.91 -33.73
C GLN A 190 7.98 -9.80 -33.22
N ILE A 191 8.15 -9.68 -31.90
CA ILE A 191 9.46 -9.67 -31.24
C ILE A 191 10.12 -11.05 -31.39
N ARG A 192 9.36 -12.14 -31.22
CA ARG A 192 9.86 -13.51 -31.43
C ARG A 192 10.29 -13.75 -32.89
N GLU A 193 9.54 -13.25 -33.87
CA GLU A 193 9.93 -13.27 -35.29
C GLU A 193 11.26 -12.50 -35.49
N THR A 194 11.39 -11.31 -34.90
CA THR A 194 12.59 -10.47 -35.00
C THR A 194 13.82 -11.14 -34.36
N LEU A 195 13.67 -11.72 -33.16
CA LEU A 195 14.74 -12.46 -32.47
C LEU A 195 15.15 -13.74 -33.20
N LYS A 196 14.20 -14.47 -33.79
CA LYS A 196 14.51 -15.63 -34.65
C LYS A 196 15.28 -15.23 -35.90
N ILE A 197 14.99 -14.05 -36.46
CA ILE A 197 15.75 -13.51 -37.61
C ILE A 197 17.19 -13.23 -37.17
N GLU A 198 17.40 -12.53 -36.05
CA GLU A 198 18.75 -12.22 -35.54
C GLU A 198 19.58 -13.48 -35.23
N GLN A 199 18.98 -14.52 -34.64
CA GLN A 199 19.66 -15.81 -34.39
C GLN A 199 19.95 -16.65 -35.65
N SER A 200 19.35 -16.30 -36.80
CA SER A 200 19.59 -16.98 -38.08
C SER A 200 20.55 -16.24 -39.01
N THR A 201 21.08 -15.10 -38.57
CA THR A 201 22.00 -14.25 -39.35
C THR A 201 23.47 -14.39 -38.95
N ASP A 202 23.83 -15.42 -38.18
CA ASP A 202 25.21 -15.82 -37.86
C ASP A 202 25.60 -17.15 -38.54
#